data_AF-A0A8J6T0B1-F1
#
_entry.id   AF-A0A8J6T0B1-F1
#
_cell.length_a   1.000
_cell.length_b   1.000
_cell.length_c   1.000
_cell.angle_alpha   90.00
_cell.angle_beta   90.00
_cell.angle_gamma   90.00
#
_symmetry.space_group_name_H-M   'P 1'
#
loop_
_entity.id
_entity.type
_entity.pdbx_description
1 polymer ?
#
loop_
_entity_poly.entity_id
_entity_poly.type
_entity_poly.pdbx_seq_one_letter_code
_entity_poly.pdbx_strand_id
1 'polypeptide(L)'
;MLKRVVFLGFLFLAGCQSTQDTKNPVISKDMEMTEAYGLAKMHGNDTMQKVKELAKERNELPKLAQLSENDLVSNHSKLNYNELTHATNMYVFASQKADPKVIKALLNASEPAVRKVGWRLAAVKPSPQVAVVLNDILNYALANGREDEMLDPDMARAIQENGMKGAYTFLSRGLQMQGTPEYAAAMLALDPKSAPPAFLTYLMRADLEDLRQLNQKSVNVYTCTVIFRFLMENPIPISHPGVPALFLFAVSRNRGLADMANAVLEKQIPENRTSFAYMLARLPVPVQVAFIENSQREMTANLRLLLHDLKDVAQNKEVIEELNSPNESGAQ
;
A
#
# COMPACT_ATOMS: atom_id res chain seq x y z
N MET A 1 40.31 37.49 10.98
CA MET A 1 39.18 38.36 11.40
C MET A 1 37.93 37.51 11.50
N LEU A 2 37.30 37.49 12.69
CA LEU A 2 35.95 37.00 12.99
C LEU A 2 34.90 37.67 12.07
N LYS A 3 33.72 37.11 11.77
CA LYS A 3 32.65 36.67 12.69
C LYS A 3 31.67 35.65 12.07
N ARG A 4 31.21 34.76 12.95
CA ARG A 4 30.00 33.89 12.87
C ARG A 4 28.70 34.69 12.97
N VAL A 5 27.63 34.17 12.36
CA VAL A 5 26.22 33.99 12.86
C VAL A 5 25.59 32.95 11.89
N VAL A 6 25.34 31.65 12.17
CA VAL A 6 24.41 30.92 13.07
C VAL A 6 22.92 31.23 12.89
N PHE A 7 22.14 30.30 12.32
CA PHE A 7 20.75 29.90 12.65
C PHE A 7 20.38 28.70 11.73
N LEU A 8 20.40 27.41 12.12
CA LEU A 8 19.65 26.58 13.10
C LEU A 8 18.16 26.36 12.75
N GLY A 9 17.79 25.08 12.54
CA GLY A 9 16.40 24.66 12.31
C GLY A 9 16.19 23.18 11.95
N PHE A 10 16.89 22.26 12.62
CA PHE A 10 16.63 20.81 12.60
C PHE A 10 15.47 20.51 13.57
N LEU A 11 14.36 19.94 13.10
CA LEU A 11 13.28 19.43 13.95
C LEU A 11 13.33 17.90 13.99
N PHE A 12 14.27 17.37 14.78
CA PHE A 12 14.10 16.08 15.44
C PHE A 12 13.36 16.36 16.74
N LEU A 13 12.07 16.01 16.80
CA LEU A 13 11.36 15.90 18.07
C LEU A 13 11.82 14.63 18.78
N ALA A 14 12.97 14.74 19.45
CA ALA A 14 13.32 13.86 20.55
C ALA A 14 12.38 14.18 21.71
N GLY A 15 11.35 13.35 21.89
CA GLY A 15 10.63 13.30 23.16
C GLY A 15 11.59 12.81 24.24
N CYS A 16 11.98 13.72 25.13
CA CYS A 16 12.52 13.35 26.44
C CYS A 16 11.41 12.64 27.23
N GLN A 17 11.42 11.31 27.18
CA GLN A 17 10.82 10.49 28.23
C GLN A 17 11.96 9.88 29.04
N SER A 18 11.81 9.96 30.36
CA SER A 18 12.75 9.49 31.37
C SER A 18 13.35 8.13 31.03
N THR A 19 14.65 8.07 30.78
CA THR A 19 15.42 6.83 30.81
C THR A 19 15.47 6.35 32.25
N GLN A 20 14.50 5.50 32.63
CA GLN A 20 14.81 4.48 33.62
C GLN A 20 15.92 3.61 32.99
N ASP A 21 17.09 3.58 33.63
CA ASP A 21 18.15 2.61 33.36
C ASP A 21 17.62 1.19 33.67
N THR A 22 16.75 0.65 32.82
CA THR A 22 16.48 -0.79 32.79
C THR A 22 17.70 -1.44 32.20
N LYS A 23 18.66 -1.83 33.05
CA LYS A 23 19.79 -2.67 32.67
C LYS A 23 19.25 -3.87 31.90
N ASN A 24 19.60 -3.98 30.62
CA ASN A 24 19.29 -5.17 29.83
C ASN A 24 19.84 -6.40 30.56
N PRO A 25 19.05 -7.48 30.71
CA PRO A 25 19.48 -8.66 31.43
C PRO A 25 20.72 -9.27 30.77
N VAL A 26 21.61 -9.82 31.59
CA VAL A 26 22.82 -10.50 31.12
C VAL A 26 22.46 -11.93 30.77
N ILE A 27 22.68 -12.32 29.51
CA ILE A 27 22.55 -13.71 29.05
C ILE A 27 23.91 -14.38 29.22
N SER A 28 24.00 -15.35 30.14
CA SER A 28 25.21 -16.16 30.35
C SER A 28 25.23 -17.39 29.42
N LYS A 29 26.42 -17.97 29.20
CA LYS A 29 26.60 -19.12 28.31
C LYS A 29 25.95 -20.41 28.84
N ASP A 30 25.82 -20.52 30.15
CA ASP A 30 25.27 -21.64 30.90
C ASP A 30 23.76 -21.50 31.20
N MET A 31 23.16 -20.34 30.93
CA MET A 31 21.73 -20.09 31.16
C MET A 31 20.85 -21.12 30.43
N GLU A 32 19.80 -21.60 31.10
CA GLU A 32 18.78 -22.47 30.52
C GLU A 32 18.08 -21.74 29.35
N MET A 33 17.91 -22.40 28.20
CA MET A 33 17.29 -21.78 27.03
C MET A 33 15.87 -21.27 27.28
N THR A 34 15.12 -21.92 28.17
CA THR A 34 13.77 -21.47 28.57
C THR A 34 13.83 -20.13 29.31
N GLU A 35 14.80 -19.96 30.21
CA GLU A 35 15.01 -18.71 30.94
C GLU A 35 15.51 -17.61 30.01
N ALA A 36 16.51 -17.91 29.18
CA ALA A 36 17.04 -16.99 28.18
C ALA A 36 15.93 -16.50 27.23
N TYR A 37 15.09 -17.42 26.73
CA TYR A 37 13.93 -17.10 25.91
C TYR A 37 12.94 -16.17 26.63
N GLY A 38 12.62 -16.44 27.90
CA GLY A 38 11.74 -15.58 28.70
C GLY A 38 12.27 -14.14 28.79
N LEU A 39 13.58 -13.98 29.05
CA LEU A 39 14.24 -12.68 29.08
C LEU A 39 14.23 -11.99 27.72
N ALA A 40 14.52 -12.72 26.64
CA ALA A 40 14.49 -12.20 25.27
C ALA A 40 13.11 -11.67 24.89
N LYS A 41 12.06 -12.39 25.29
CA LYS A 41 10.67 -12.02 25.03
C LYS A 41 10.29 -10.70 25.72
N MET A 42 10.73 -10.49 26.96
CA MET A 42 10.40 -9.28 27.74
C MET A 42 11.25 -8.06 27.37
N HIS A 43 12.54 -8.25 27.07
CA HIS A 43 13.50 -7.14 26.92
C HIS A 43 13.93 -6.83 25.47
N GLY A 44 13.59 -7.70 24.51
CA GLY A 44 13.73 -7.40 23.07
C GLY A 44 15.17 -7.34 22.54
N ASN A 45 15.36 -6.52 21.50
CA ASN A 45 16.54 -6.37 20.61
C ASN A 45 17.86 -7.02 21.09
N ASP A 46 18.61 -6.37 21.98
CA ASP A 46 19.96 -6.83 22.36
C ASP A 46 19.93 -8.18 23.08
N THR A 47 18.95 -8.39 23.96
CA THR A 47 18.76 -9.64 24.67
C THR A 47 18.41 -10.76 23.68
N MET A 48 17.52 -10.48 22.73
CA MET A 48 17.13 -11.42 21.67
C MET A 48 18.33 -11.84 20.83
N GLN A 49 19.22 -10.92 20.46
CA GLN A 49 20.42 -11.25 19.69
C GLN A 49 21.36 -12.19 20.46
N LYS A 50 21.59 -11.92 21.75
CA LYS A 50 22.40 -12.80 22.61
C LYS A 50 21.80 -14.20 22.75
N VAL A 51 20.47 -14.30 22.87
CA VAL A 51 19.80 -15.61 22.93
C VAL A 51 19.88 -16.36 21.61
N LYS A 52 19.79 -15.66 20.47
CA LYS A 52 20.00 -16.24 19.13
C LYS A 52 21.41 -16.80 18.96
N GLU A 53 22.42 -16.08 19.44
CA GLU A 53 23.81 -16.52 19.44
C GLU A 53 24.01 -17.73 20.36
N LEU A 54 23.49 -17.67 21.59
CA LEU A 54 23.51 -18.80 22.54
C LEU A 54 22.88 -20.06 21.94
N ALA A 55 21.71 -19.94 21.30
CA ALA A 55 21.02 -21.07 20.68
C ALA A 55 21.81 -21.66 19.51
N LYS A 56 22.55 -20.84 18.74
CA LYS A 56 23.44 -21.31 17.68
C LYS A 56 24.66 -22.03 18.27
N GLU A 57 25.34 -21.42 19.24
CA GLU A 57 26.53 -21.98 19.87
C GLU A 57 26.26 -23.35 20.51
N ARG A 58 25.08 -23.51 21.10
CA ARG A 58 24.66 -24.75 21.78
C ARG A 58 23.91 -25.75 20.88
N ASN A 59 23.70 -25.41 19.60
CA ASN A 59 22.86 -26.20 18.70
C ASN A 59 21.43 -26.45 19.24
N GLU A 60 20.87 -25.46 19.95
CA GLU A 60 19.56 -25.50 20.59
C GLU A 60 18.47 -24.71 19.82
N LEU A 61 18.71 -24.44 18.52
CA LEU A 61 17.69 -23.84 17.64
C LEU A 61 16.34 -24.60 17.66
N PRO A 62 16.30 -25.95 17.67
CA PRO A 62 15.03 -26.67 17.78
C PRO A 62 14.27 -26.38 19.08
N LYS A 63 14.98 -26.26 20.22
CA LYS A 63 14.37 -25.92 21.52
C LYS A 63 13.83 -24.49 21.50
N LEU A 64 14.58 -23.55 20.91
CA LEU A 64 14.13 -22.17 20.75
C LEU A 64 12.89 -22.06 19.84
N ALA A 65 12.85 -22.84 18.75
CA ALA A 65 11.70 -22.91 17.87
C ALA A 65 10.46 -23.44 18.61
N GLN A 66 10.61 -24.51 19.40
CA GLN A 66 9.52 -25.09 20.19
C GLN A 66 8.97 -24.12 21.25
N LEU A 67 9.83 -23.41 21.97
CA LEU A 67 9.42 -22.41 22.96
C LEU A 67 8.63 -21.27 22.29
N SER A 68 9.15 -20.76 21.17
CA SER A 68 8.50 -19.70 20.41
C SER A 68 7.17 -20.16 19.83
N GLU A 69 7.11 -21.38 19.29
CA GLU A 69 5.89 -21.98 18.77
C GLU A 69 4.80 -22.12 19.84
N ASN A 70 5.16 -22.62 21.03
CA ASN A 70 4.21 -22.73 22.14
C ASN A 70 3.61 -21.37 22.52
N ASP A 71 4.42 -20.32 22.50
CA ASP A 71 3.94 -18.97 22.77
C ASP A 71 3.02 -18.44 21.67
N LEU A 72 3.32 -18.71 20.39
CA LEU A 72 2.48 -18.28 19.27
C LEU A 72 1.18 -19.08 19.15
N VAL A 73 1.18 -20.36 19.49
CA VAL A 73 -0.01 -21.23 19.36
C VAL A 73 -0.89 -21.15 20.61
N SER A 74 -0.30 -21.30 21.79
CA SER A 74 -1.05 -21.55 23.03
C SER A 74 -1.15 -20.33 23.94
N ASN A 75 -0.18 -19.40 23.87
CA ASN A 75 -0.11 -18.26 24.79
C ASN A 75 -0.28 -16.90 24.11
N HIS A 76 -0.57 -16.83 22.80
CA HIS A 76 -0.56 -15.56 22.06
C HIS A 76 -1.52 -14.51 22.64
N SER A 77 -2.63 -14.93 23.25
CA SER A 77 -3.60 -14.04 23.92
C SER A 77 -3.14 -13.50 25.27
N LYS A 78 -2.09 -14.08 25.87
CA LYS A 78 -1.50 -13.65 27.14
C LYS A 78 -0.32 -12.70 26.95
N LEU A 79 0.18 -12.59 25.72
CA LEU A 79 1.33 -11.76 25.38
C LEU A 79 0.86 -10.37 24.95
N ASN A 80 1.58 -9.34 25.38
CA ASN A 80 1.41 -8.03 24.77
C ASN A 80 2.01 -8.02 23.34
N TYR A 81 1.72 -6.97 22.56
CA TYR A 81 2.15 -6.90 21.17
C TYR A 81 3.68 -6.97 20.97
N ASN A 82 4.46 -6.39 21.90
CA ASN A 82 5.92 -6.43 21.82
C ASN A 82 6.44 -7.85 22.09
N GLU A 83 5.94 -8.50 23.13
CA GLU A 83 6.28 -9.88 23.47
C GLU A 83 5.92 -10.84 22.33
N LEU A 84 4.75 -10.67 21.71
CA LEU A 84 4.31 -11.45 20.57
C LEU A 84 5.24 -11.24 19.35
N THR A 85 5.65 -10.00 19.11
CA THR A 85 6.60 -9.67 18.04
C THR A 85 7.97 -10.30 18.30
N HIS A 86 8.47 -10.26 19.54
CA HIS A 86 9.73 -10.90 19.92
C HIS A 86 9.66 -12.43 19.78
N ALA A 87 8.58 -13.06 20.24
CA ALA A 87 8.35 -14.50 20.06
C ALA A 87 8.33 -14.88 18.58
N THR A 88 7.67 -14.08 17.73
CA THR A 88 7.65 -14.27 16.28
C THR A 88 9.03 -14.16 15.67
N ASN A 89 9.82 -13.15 16.05
CA ASN A 89 11.18 -12.94 15.54
C ASN A 89 12.12 -14.09 15.95
N MET A 90 11.93 -14.68 17.12
CA MET A 90 12.66 -15.88 17.54
C MET A 90 12.22 -17.10 16.75
N TYR A 91 10.92 -17.28 16.52
CA TYR A 91 10.39 -18.37 15.70
C TYR A 91 10.91 -18.29 14.26
N VAL A 92 10.88 -17.11 13.62
CA VAL A 92 11.38 -16.91 12.24
C VAL A 92 12.87 -17.25 12.11
N PHE A 93 13.65 -16.92 13.14
CA PHE A 93 15.08 -17.20 13.19
C PHE A 93 15.38 -18.69 13.40
N ALA A 94 14.67 -19.33 14.33
CA ALA A 94 14.94 -20.71 14.74
C ALA A 94 14.32 -21.74 13.77
N SER A 95 13.22 -21.37 13.10
CA SER A 95 12.46 -22.25 12.20
C SER A 95 12.84 -22.01 10.74
N GLN A 96 13.11 -23.09 10.01
CA GLN A 96 13.36 -23.00 8.55
C GLN A 96 12.09 -22.62 7.79
N LYS A 97 10.96 -23.24 8.13
CA LYS A 97 9.63 -23.02 7.54
C LYS A 97 8.62 -22.62 8.63
N ALA A 98 7.56 -21.92 8.26
CA ALA A 98 6.43 -21.71 9.16
C ALA A 98 5.57 -22.97 9.21
N ASP A 99 5.24 -23.41 10.42
CA ASP A 99 4.26 -24.46 10.66
C ASP A 99 2.85 -23.89 10.40
N PRO A 100 2.06 -24.53 9.52
CA PRO A 100 0.66 -24.15 9.26
C PRO A 100 -0.18 -23.92 10.51
N LYS A 101 0.05 -24.68 11.59
CA LYS A 101 -0.71 -24.52 12.84
C LYS A 101 -0.46 -23.18 13.53
N VAL A 102 0.76 -22.64 13.42
CA VAL A 102 1.13 -21.34 13.99
C VAL A 102 0.40 -20.24 13.24
N ILE A 103 0.46 -20.28 11.90
CA ILE A 103 -0.28 -19.33 11.06
C ILE A 103 -1.77 -19.37 11.36
N LYS A 104 -2.35 -20.58 11.43
CA LYS A 104 -3.76 -20.78 11.72
C LYS A 104 -4.15 -20.25 13.11
N ALA A 105 -3.34 -20.50 14.13
CA ALA A 105 -3.61 -19.99 15.49
C ALA A 105 -3.62 -18.46 15.53
N LEU A 106 -2.60 -17.82 14.95
CA LEU A 106 -2.48 -16.36 14.94
C LEU A 106 -3.58 -15.67 14.13
N LEU A 107 -3.95 -16.23 12.97
CA LEU A 107 -4.96 -15.64 12.10
C LEU A 107 -6.41 -15.88 12.58
N ASN A 108 -6.66 -16.92 13.38
CA ASN A 108 -7.95 -17.14 14.02
C ASN A 108 -8.14 -16.36 15.33
N ALA A 109 -7.11 -15.66 15.80
CA ALA A 109 -7.20 -14.85 17.00
C ALA A 109 -8.22 -13.71 16.85
N SER A 110 -8.93 -13.41 17.93
CA SER A 110 -9.95 -12.36 17.95
C SER A 110 -9.35 -10.96 17.83
N GLU A 111 -8.13 -10.79 18.32
CA GLU A 111 -7.40 -9.55 18.38
C GLU A 111 -6.74 -9.21 17.02
N PRO A 112 -7.07 -8.06 16.40
CA PRO A 112 -6.50 -7.67 15.10
C PRO A 112 -4.96 -7.59 15.12
N ALA A 113 -4.37 -7.18 16.23
CA ALA A 113 -2.92 -7.09 16.39
C ALA A 113 -2.23 -8.47 16.31
N VAL A 114 -2.89 -9.54 16.77
CA VAL A 114 -2.37 -10.91 16.69
C VAL A 114 -2.50 -11.43 15.25
N ARG A 115 -3.64 -11.18 14.60
CA ARG A 115 -3.83 -11.54 13.18
C ARG A 115 -2.79 -10.86 12.29
N LYS A 116 -2.47 -9.60 12.55
CA LYS A 116 -1.42 -8.87 11.84
C LYS A 116 -0.05 -9.57 11.92
N VAL A 117 0.30 -10.11 13.08
CA VAL A 117 1.52 -10.92 13.23
C VAL A 117 1.43 -12.20 12.42
N GLY A 118 0.27 -12.86 12.40
CA GLY A 118 0.01 -14.02 11.54
C GLY A 118 0.22 -13.72 10.05
N TRP A 119 -0.31 -12.60 9.55
CA TRP A 119 -0.15 -12.17 8.17
C TRP A 119 1.33 -11.90 7.83
N ARG A 120 2.04 -11.18 8.70
CA ARG A 120 3.47 -10.93 8.53
C ARG A 120 4.29 -12.22 8.48
N LEU A 121 4.00 -13.16 9.37
CA LEU A 121 4.70 -14.44 9.40
C LEU A 121 4.45 -15.23 8.12
N ALA A 122 3.20 -15.24 7.62
CA ALA A 122 2.84 -15.90 6.37
C ALA A 122 3.51 -15.27 5.13
N ALA A 123 3.72 -13.96 5.14
CA ALA A 123 4.45 -13.25 4.09
C ALA A 123 5.97 -13.54 4.12
N VAL A 124 6.57 -13.63 5.31
CA VAL A 124 8.02 -13.86 5.47
C VAL A 124 8.41 -15.33 5.22
N LYS A 125 7.49 -16.27 5.45
CA LYS A 125 7.73 -17.72 5.31
C LYS A 125 6.68 -18.37 4.39
N PRO A 126 6.61 -17.97 3.11
CA PRO A 126 5.62 -18.54 2.18
C PRO A 126 5.87 -20.03 1.95
N SER A 127 4.79 -20.80 1.79
CA SER A 127 4.85 -22.21 1.41
C SER A 127 3.50 -22.71 0.90
N PRO A 128 3.44 -23.82 0.14
CA PRO A 128 2.16 -24.39 -0.31
C PRO A 128 1.20 -24.70 0.84
N GLN A 129 1.70 -25.18 1.97
CA GLN A 129 0.87 -25.48 3.14
C GLN A 129 0.34 -24.20 3.81
N VAL A 130 1.15 -23.14 3.87
CA VAL A 130 0.70 -21.82 4.34
C VAL A 130 -0.40 -21.29 3.42
N ALA A 131 -0.21 -21.34 2.10
CA ALA A 131 -1.20 -20.91 1.13
C ALA A 131 -2.57 -21.61 1.31
N VAL A 132 -2.57 -22.91 1.61
CA VAL A 132 -3.79 -23.67 1.93
C VAL A 132 -4.46 -23.11 3.18
N VAL A 133 -3.71 -22.88 4.27
CA VAL A 133 -4.28 -22.29 5.50
C VAL A 133 -4.85 -20.90 5.25
N LEU A 134 -4.13 -20.05 4.51
CA LEU A 134 -4.61 -18.71 4.19
C LEU A 134 -5.91 -18.78 3.38
N ASN A 135 -5.98 -19.69 2.40
CA ASN A 135 -7.17 -19.89 1.59
C ASN A 135 -8.36 -20.36 2.45
N ASP A 136 -8.15 -21.31 3.36
CA ASP A 136 -9.20 -21.78 4.26
C ASP A 136 -9.75 -20.65 5.15
N ILE A 137 -8.86 -19.80 5.66
CA ILE A 137 -9.23 -18.66 6.53
C ILE A 137 -10.00 -17.61 5.74
N LEU A 138 -9.53 -17.23 4.56
CA LEU A 138 -10.19 -16.24 3.72
C LEU A 138 -11.55 -16.76 3.21
N ASN A 139 -11.64 -18.03 2.82
CA ASN A 139 -12.90 -18.64 2.40
C ASN A 139 -13.89 -18.75 3.56
N TYR A 140 -13.41 -19.07 4.76
CA TYR A 140 -14.25 -19.04 5.96
C TYR A 140 -14.76 -17.63 6.25
N ALA A 141 -13.89 -16.61 6.19
CA ALA A 141 -14.30 -15.22 6.38
C ALA A 141 -15.34 -14.79 5.34
N LEU A 142 -15.13 -15.13 4.06
CA LEU A 142 -16.08 -14.87 2.98
C LEU A 142 -17.43 -15.56 3.21
N ALA A 143 -17.43 -16.84 3.58
CA ALA A 143 -18.66 -17.60 3.83
C ALA A 143 -19.47 -17.06 5.03
N ASN A 144 -18.83 -16.35 5.96
CA ASN A 144 -19.46 -15.79 7.15
C ASN A 144 -19.68 -14.27 7.08
N GLY A 145 -19.38 -13.62 5.95
CA GLY A 145 -19.52 -12.17 5.80
C GLY A 145 -18.57 -11.36 6.68
N ARG A 146 -17.35 -11.88 6.94
CA ARG A 146 -16.31 -11.27 7.80
C ARG A 146 -15.09 -10.83 7.00
N GLU A 147 -15.25 -10.52 5.72
CA GLU A 147 -14.14 -10.16 4.84
C GLU A 147 -13.38 -8.93 5.35
N ASP A 148 -14.13 -7.94 5.86
CA ASP A 148 -13.60 -6.67 6.33
C ASP A 148 -12.67 -6.83 7.54
N GLU A 149 -12.93 -7.82 8.38
CA GLU A 149 -12.12 -8.13 9.57
C GLU A 149 -10.73 -8.70 9.20
N MET A 150 -10.60 -9.24 7.99
CA MET A 150 -9.37 -9.84 7.46
C MET A 150 -8.50 -8.82 6.72
N LEU A 151 -9.04 -7.65 6.40
CA LEU A 151 -8.32 -6.63 5.63
C LEU A 151 -7.17 -6.04 6.45
N ASP A 152 -5.94 -6.38 6.08
CA ASP A 152 -4.71 -5.74 6.56
C ASP A 152 -3.71 -5.62 5.40
N PRO A 153 -2.86 -4.57 5.33
CA PRO A 153 -1.81 -4.48 4.31
C PRO A 153 -0.84 -5.67 4.33
N ASP A 154 -0.56 -6.25 5.51
CA ASP A 154 0.26 -7.45 5.63
C ASP A 154 -0.46 -8.69 5.06
N MET A 155 -1.80 -8.71 5.01
CA MET A 155 -2.58 -9.76 4.33
C MET A 155 -2.38 -9.70 2.81
N ALA A 156 -2.33 -8.51 2.22
CA ALA A 156 -2.05 -8.35 0.80
C ALA A 156 -0.66 -8.89 0.42
N ARG A 157 0.35 -8.60 1.25
CA ARG A 157 1.71 -9.14 1.09
C ARG A 157 1.72 -10.67 1.24
N ALA A 158 1.03 -11.21 2.24
CA ALA A 158 0.94 -12.66 2.43
C ALA A 158 0.30 -13.38 1.22
N ILE A 159 -0.78 -12.82 0.66
CA ILE A 159 -1.43 -13.31 -0.56
C ILE A 159 -0.46 -13.29 -1.76
N GLN A 160 0.28 -12.19 -1.93
CA GLN A 160 1.27 -12.03 -3.00
C GLN A 160 2.40 -13.07 -2.88
N GLU A 161 3.06 -13.14 -1.72
CA GLU A 161 4.21 -14.02 -1.49
C GLU A 161 3.84 -15.52 -1.58
N ASN A 162 2.57 -15.86 -1.33
CA ASN A 162 2.04 -17.22 -1.49
C ASN A 162 1.37 -17.47 -2.85
N GLY A 163 1.42 -16.53 -3.80
CA GLY A 163 0.93 -16.73 -5.16
C GLY A 163 -0.59 -16.94 -5.28
N MET A 164 -1.38 -16.41 -4.33
CA MET A 164 -2.79 -16.78 -4.16
C MET A 164 -3.74 -16.00 -5.10
N LYS A 165 -3.74 -16.35 -6.39
CA LYS A 165 -4.63 -15.72 -7.39
C LYS A 165 -6.13 -15.79 -7.04
N GLY A 166 -6.58 -16.87 -6.39
CA GLY A 166 -7.97 -17.03 -5.97
C GLY A 166 -8.45 -16.00 -4.94
N ALA A 167 -7.52 -15.33 -4.24
CA ALA A 167 -7.82 -14.31 -3.24
C ALA A 167 -7.87 -12.89 -3.81
N TYR A 168 -7.92 -12.74 -5.14
CA TYR A 168 -7.92 -11.43 -5.81
C TYR A 168 -9.08 -10.52 -5.38
N THR A 169 -10.23 -11.11 -5.05
CA THR A 169 -11.40 -10.38 -4.54
C THR A 169 -11.11 -9.66 -3.22
N PHE A 170 -10.34 -10.28 -2.31
CA PHE A 170 -9.88 -9.65 -1.08
C PHE A 170 -8.93 -8.49 -1.35
N LEU A 171 -8.05 -8.61 -2.35
CA LEU A 171 -7.15 -7.52 -2.72
C LEU A 171 -7.90 -6.32 -3.29
N SER A 172 -8.86 -6.56 -4.19
CA SER A 172 -9.71 -5.52 -4.75
C SER A 172 -10.53 -4.82 -3.65
N ARG A 173 -11.15 -5.60 -2.74
CA ARG A 173 -11.91 -5.06 -1.61
C ARG A 173 -11.02 -4.24 -0.66
N GLY A 174 -9.84 -4.75 -0.33
CA GLY A 174 -8.85 -4.05 0.49
C GLY A 174 -8.39 -2.73 -0.12
N LEU A 175 -8.15 -2.71 -1.44
CA LEU A 175 -7.88 -1.46 -2.17
C LEU A 175 -9.05 -0.48 -2.05
N GLN A 176 -10.28 -0.94 -2.27
CA GLN A 176 -11.46 -0.06 -2.20
C GLN A 176 -11.72 0.49 -0.80
N MET A 177 -11.43 -0.25 0.26
CA MET A 177 -11.70 0.17 1.62
C MET A 177 -10.54 0.95 2.26
N GLN A 178 -9.35 0.39 2.24
CA GLN A 178 -8.19 0.94 2.96
C GLN A 178 -7.28 1.78 2.06
N GLY A 179 -7.25 1.48 0.76
CA GLY A 179 -6.48 2.26 -0.22
C GLY A 179 -4.97 2.23 -0.02
N THR A 180 -4.41 1.23 0.67
CA THR A 180 -2.96 1.14 0.88
C THR A 180 -2.24 0.57 -0.35
N PRO A 181 -0.99 0.97 -0.61
CA PRO A 181 -0.28 0.58 -1.83
C PRO A 181 0.02 -0.92 -1.91
N GLU A 182 0.05 -1.62 -0.77
CA GLU A 182 0.24 -3.08 -0.70
C GLU A 182 -0.82 -3.84 -1.50
N TYR A 183 -2.07 -3.39 -1.49
CA TYR A 183 -3.13 -4.03 -2.26
C TYR A 183 -2.89 -3.89 -3.76
N ALA A 184 -2.59 -2.67 -4.22
CA ALA A 184 -2.30 -2.42 -5.64
C ALA A 184 -1.07 -3.21 -6.11
N ALA A 185 0.01 -3.23 -5.31
CA ALA A 185 1.21 -4.00 -5.60
C ALA A 185 0.94 -5.50 -5.70
N ALA A 186 0.19 -6.06 -4.75
CA ALA A 186 -0.18 -7.48 -4.76
C ALA A 186 -1.05 -7.84 -5.97
N MET A 187 -2.00 -6.97 -6.36
CA MET A 187 -2.82 -7.17 -7.56
C MET A 187 -1.97 -7.23 -8.82
N LEU A 188 -1.00 -6.32 -8.97
CA LEU A 188 -0.08 -6.31 -10.11
C LEU A 188 0.84 -7.52 -10.15
N ALA A 189 1.31 -7.99 -8.99
CA ALA A 189 2.19 -9.16 -8.91
C ALA A 189 1.46 -10.46 -9.29
N LEU A 190 0.17 -10.58 -8.96
CA LEU A 190 -0.60 -11.82 -9.16
C LEU A 190 -1.32 -11.89 -10.50
N ASP A 191 -2.02 -10.82 -10.87
CA ASP A 191 -2.75 -10.72 -12.12
C ASP A 191 -2.90 -9.26 -12.57
N PRO A 192 -1.91 -8.72 -13.30
CA PRO A 192 -1.95 -7.35 -13.77
C PRO A 192 -3.07 -7.10 -14.79
N LYS A 193 -3.51 -8.13 -15.53
CA LYS A 193 -4.57 -7.97 -16.55
C LYS A 193 -5.93 -7.65 -15.92
N SER A 194 -6.17 -8.15 -14.71
CA SER A 194 -7.42 -7.95 -13.97
C SER A 194 -7.43 -6.68 -13.11
N ALA A 195 -6.29 -5.97 -13.01
CA ALA A 195 -6.13 -4.81 -12.14
C ALA A 195 -6.82 -3.52 -12.60
N PRO A 196 -6.85 -3.16 -13.91
CA PRO A 196 -7.34 -1.85 -14.35
C PRO A 196 -8.75 -1.48 -13.85
N PRO A 197 -9.77 -2.37 -13.89
CA PRO A 197 -11.11 -2.01 -13.42
C PRO A 197 -11.15 -1.62 -11.93
N ALA A 198 -10.47 -2.36 -11.06
CA ALA A 198 -10.41 -2.06 -9.64
C ALA A 198 -9.62 -0.76 -9.37
N PHE A 199 -8.56 -0.52 -10.14
CA PHE A 199 -7.78 0.71 -10.04
C PHE A 199 -8.60 1.94 -10.43
N LEU A 200 -9.31 1.88 -11.56
CA LEU A 200 -10.19 2.96 -11.99
C LEU A 200 -11.32 3.18 -10.98
N THR A 201 -11.90 2.11 -10.43
CA THR A 201 -12.91 2.22 -9.36
C THR A 201 -12.36 2.90 -8.11
N TYR A 202 -11.11 2.59 -7.74
CA TYR A 202 -10.47 3.24 -6.60
C TYR A 202 -10.21 4.73 -6.85
N LEU A 203 -9.76 5.10 -8.04
CA LEU A 203 -9.54 6.51 -8.41
C LEU A 203 -10.83 7.33 -8.37
N MET A 204 -11.99 6.73 -8.68
CA MET A 204 -13.30 7.40 -8.59
C MET A 204 -13.68 7.84 -7.17
N ARG A 205 -12.99 7.37 -6.13
CA ARG A 205 -13.23 7.82 -4.75
C ARG A 205 -12.88 9.30 -4.56
N ALA A 206 -11.98 9.84 -5.37
CA ALA A 206 -11.61 11.25 -5.33
C ALA A 206 -12.55 12.09 -6.19
N ASP A 207 -13.20 13.05 -5.55
CA ASP A 207 -13.93 14.11 -6.25
C ASP A 207 -13.03 15.31 -6.55
N LEU A 208 -13.58 16.29 -7.28
CA LEU A 208 -12.85 17.49 -7.65
C LEU A 208 -12.37 18.29 -6.42
N GLU A 209 -13.17 18.38 -5.36
CA GLU A 209 -12.84 19.22 -4.20
C GLU A 209 -11.74 18.59 -3.33
N ASP A 210 -11.69 17.26 -3.23
CA ASP A 210 -10.57 16.54 -2.63
C ASP A 210 -9.27 16.74 -3.44
N LEU A 211 -9.36 16.68 -4.77
CA LEU A 211 -8.22 16.89 -5.66
C LEU A 211 -7.75 18.35 -5.72
N ARG A 212 -8.58 19.31 -5.30
CA ARG A 212 -8.19 20.72 -5.10
C ARG A 212 -7.46 20.96 -3.77
N GLN A 213 -7.47 20.01 -2.85
CA GLN A 213 -6.68 20.10 -1.62
C GLN A 213 -5.24 19.67 -1.90
N LEU A 214 -4.26 20.18 -1.12
CA LEU A 214 -2.88 19.69 -1.20
C LEU A 214 -2.75 18.27 -0.65
N ASN A 215 -3.55 17.95 0.36
CA ASN A 215 -3.59 16.64 1.00
C ASN A 215 -4.93 15.97 0.69
N GLN A 216 -4.92 14.98 -0.21
CA GLN A 216 -6.10 14.17 -0.54
C GLN A 216 -6.48 13.28 0.65
N LYS A 217 -7.77 13.20 0.96
CA LYS A 217 -8.32 12.35 2.03
C LYS A 217 -9.00 11.10 1.51
N SER A 218 -9.60 11.17 0.33
CA SER A 218 -10.39 10.07 -0.24
C SER A 218 -9.52 8.95 -0.80
N VAL A 219 -8.30 9.29 -1.21
CA VAL A 219 -7.33 8.41 -1.84
C VAL A 219 -5.93 8.61 -1.26
N ASN A 220 -5.18 7.53 -1.17
CA ASN A 220 -3.76 7.53 -0.85
C ASN A 220 -2.91 7.86 -2.09
N VAL A 221 -2.08 8.90 -1.98
CA VAL A 221 -1.19 9.40 -3.05
C VAL A 221 -0.22 8.32 -3.56
N TYR A 222 0.34 7.49 -2.67
CA TYR A 222 1.27 6.42 -3.05
C TYR A 222 0.57 5.31 -3.83
N THR A 223 -0.67 4.99 -3.47
CA THR A 223 -1.50 4.03 -4.20
C THR A 223 -1.85 4.55 -5.59
N CYS A 224 -2.26 5.82 -5.70
CA CYS A 224 -2.48 6.46 -7.00
C CYS A 224 -1.21 6.42 -7.87
N THR A 225 -0.03 6.64 -7.26
CA THR A 225 1.25 6.56 -7.96
C THR A 225 1.53 5.17 -8.55
N VAL A 226 1.28 4.10 -7.77
CA VAL A 226 1.40 2.72 -8.26
C VAL A 226 0.44 2.48 -9.43
N ILE A 227 -0.80 2.93 -9.29
CA ILE A 227 -1.85 2.79 -10.30
C ILE A 227 -1.45 3.51 -11.60
N PHE A 228 -1.11 4.80 -11.54
CA PHE A 228 -0.81 5.57 -12.75
C PHE A 228 0.41 5.04 -13.49
N ARG A 229 1.49 4.66 -12.77
CA ARG A 229 2.66 4.04 -13.41
C ARG A 229 2.29 2.80 -14.21
N PHE A 230 1.39 1.97 -13.67
CA PHE A 230 0.89 0.81 -14.38
C PHE A 230 0.03 1.18 -15.60
N LEU A 231 -0.91 2.13 -15.46
CA LEU A 231 -1.80 2.55 -16.56
C LEU A 231 -1.08 3.34 -17.68
N MET A 232 0.11 3.89 -17.43
CA MET A 232 0.95 4.48 -18.47
C MET A 232 1.50 3.44 -19.44
N GLU A 233 1.64 2.19 -19.01
CA GLU A 233 2.27 1.13 -19.81
C GLU A 233 1.25 0.11 -20.34
N ASN A 234 0.01 0.18 -19.86
CA ASN A 234 -1.01 -0.83 -20.11
C ASN A 234 -2.30 -0.19 -20.63
N PRO A 235 -3.04 -0.84 -21.55
CA PRO A 235 -4.27 -0.31 -22.08
C PRO A 235 -5.32 -0.17 -20.97
N ILE A 236 -6.08 0.93 -21.02
CA ILE A 236 -7.19 1.16 -20.10
C ILE A 236 -8.51 0.62 -20.67
N PRO A 237 -9.40 0.04 -19.85
CA PRO A 237 -10.73 -0.35 -20.32
C PRO A 237 -11.58 0.90 -20.54
N ILE A 238 -11.59 1.43 -21.76
CA ILE A 238 -12.20 2.73 -22.11
C ILE A 238 -13.69 2.82 -21.74
N SER A 239 -14.41 1.71 -21.74
CA SER A 239 -15.83 1.63 -21.36
C SER A 239 -16.08 1.71 -19.84
N HIS A 240 -15.03 1.66 -19.02
CA HIS A 240 -15.17 1.67 -17.56
C HIS A 240 -15.60 3.06 -17.07
N PRO A 241 -16.60 3.17 -16.17
CA PRO A 241 -17.14 4.47 -15.72
C PRO A 241 -16.13 5.32 -14.95
N GLY A 242 -15.02 4.73 -14.50
CA GLY A 242 -13.93 5.42 -13.80
C GLY A 242 -12.88 6.07 -14.69
N VAL A 243 -12.90 5.87 -16.01
CA VAL A 243 -11.95 6.54 -16.91
C VAL A 243 -11.98 8.07 -16.80
N PRO A 244 -13.15 8.74 -16.67
CA PRO A 244 -13.19 10.20 -16.50
C PRO A 244 -12.44 10.71 -15.26
N ALA A 245 -12.22 9.87 -14.24
CA ALA A 245 -11.42 10.26 -13.08
C ALA A 245 -9.98 10.65 -13.48
N LEU A 246 -9.41 10.08 -14.55
CA LEU A 246 -8.09 10.45 -15.05
C LEU A 246 -7.99 11.95 -15.36
N PHE A 247 -9.04 12.55 -15.94
CA PHE A 247 -9.09 13.99 -16.19
C PHE A 247 -9.21 14.81 -14.91
N LEU A 248 -9.92 14.32 -13.89
CA LEU A 248 -9.98 14.98 -12.58
C LEU A 248 -8.59 15.02 -11.93
N PHE A 249 -7.85 13.91 -11.98
CA PHE A 249 -6.48 13.87 -11.47
C PHE A 249 -5.53 14.73 -12.29
N ALA A 250 -5.69 14.80 -13.62
CA ALA A 250 -4.89 15.65 -14.51
C ALA A 250 -4.98 17.16 -14.19
N VAL A 251 -6.05 17.60 -13.53
CA VAL A 251 -6.22 18.99 -13.06
C VAL A 251 -6.08 19.13 -11.53
N SER A 252 -5.54 18.11 -10.86
CA SER A 252 -5.31 18.11 -9.42
C SER A 252 -4.31 19.19 -9.00
N ARG A 253 -4.49 19.73 -7.78
CA ARG A 253 -3.47 20.62 -7.18
C ARG A 253 -2.19 19.88 -6.79
N ASN A 254 -2.24 18.56 -6.67
CA ASN A 254 -1.05 17.74 -6.47
C ASN A 254 -0.35 17.52 -7.82
N ARG A 255 0.66 18.34 -8.12
CA ARG A 255 1.39 18.31 -9.40
C ARG A 255 1.89 16.91 -9.76
N GLY A 256 2.46 16.16 -8.81
CA GLY A 256 2.96 14.81 -9.09
C GLY A 256 1.87 13.84 -9.55
N LEU A 257 0.65 13.95 -9.03
CA LEU A 257 -0.49 13.15 -9.49
C LEU A 257 -1.04 13.67 -10.82
N ALA A 258 -1.08 14.99 -11.02
CA ALA A 258 -1.52 15.61 -12.26
C ALA A 258 -0.62 15.21 -13.43
N ASP A 259 0.70 15.30 -13.27
CA ASP A 259 1.68 14.94 -14.29
C ASP A 259 1.56 13.46 -14.67
N MET A 260 1.39 12.57 -13.68
CA MET A 260 1.21 11.14 -13.94
C MET A 260 -0.13 10.84 -14.66
N ALA A 261 -1.21 11.50 -14.26
CA ALA A 261 -2.51 11.33 -14.91
C ALA A 261 -2.50 11.87 -16.36
N ASN A 262 -1.84 13.01 -16.60
CA ASN A 262 -1.59 13.53 -17.94
C ASN A 262 -0.78 12.54 -18.78
N ALA A 263 0.31 11.98 -18.24
CA ALA A 263 1.10 10.97 -18.93
C ALA A 263 0.28 9.72 -19.31
N VAL A 264 -0.63 9.26 -18.43
CA VAL A 264 -1.58 8.18 -18.76
C VAL A 264 -2.46 8.61 -19.93
N LEU A 265 -3.13 9.77 -19.84
CA LEU A 265 -4.02 10.26 -20.90
C LEU A 265 -3.28 10.38 -22.24
N GLU A 266 -2.13 11.05 -22.26
CA GLU A 266 -1.31 11.25 -23.46
C GLU A 266 -0.93 9.95 -24.16
N LYS A 267 -0.62 8.91 -23.38
CA LYS A 267 -0.30 7.59 -23.93
C LYS A 267 -1.51 6.91 -24.56
N GLN A 268 -2.69 7.11 -23.98
CA GLN A 268 -3.93 6.42 -24.37
C GLN A 268 -4.72 7.18 -25.46
N ILE A 269 -4.45 8.48 -25.66
CA ILE A 269 -5.11 9.33 -26.68
C ILE A 269 -5.06 8.73 -28.09
N PRO A 270 -3.92 8.24 -28.63
CA PRO A 270 -3.85 7.77 -30.01
C PRO A 270 -4.90 6.71 -30.36
N GLU A 271 -5.27 5.86 -29.40
CA GLU A 271 -6.24 4.79 -29.59
C GLU A 271 -7.67 5.18 -29.18
N ASN A 272 -7.83 6.20 -28.32
CA ASN A 272 -9.11 6.50 -27.65
C ASN A 272 -9.58 7.96 -27.80
N ARG A 273 -8.96 8.74 -28.68
CA ARG A 273 -9.11 10.20 -28.77
C ARG A 273 -10.57 10.69 -28.75
N THR A 274 -11.40 10.15 -29.65
CA THR A 274 -12.80 10.57 -29.74
C THR A 274 -13.57 10.23 -28.47
N SER A 275 -13.38 9.04 -27.91
CA SER A 275 -13.99 8.63 -26.64
C SER A 275 -13.59 9.56 -25.49
N PHE A 276 -12.31 9.94 -25.43
CA PHE A 276 -11.81 10.90 -24.45
C PHE A 276 -12.39 12.30 -24.61
N ALA A 277 -12.56 12.80 -25.85
CA ALA A 277 -13.23 14.09 -26.09
C ALA A 277 -14.67 14.08 -25.55
N TYR A 278 -15.44 13.02 -25.84
CA TYR A 278 -16.80 12.86 -25.31
C TYR A 278 -16.84 12.74 -23.77
N MET A 279 -15.87 12.05 -23.16
CA MET A 279 -15.78 11.94 -21.71
C MET A 279 -15.48 13.29 -21.07
N LEU A 280 -14.47 14.01 -21.57
CA LEU A 280 -14.08 15.32 -21.09
C LEU A 280 -15.21 16.34 -21.23
N ALA A 281 -15.93 16.34 -22.36
CA ALA A 281 -17.08 17.23 -22.58
C ALA A 281 -18.22 17.05 -21.56
N ARG A 282 -18.31 15.89 -20.92
CA ARG A 282 -19.33 15.57 -19.89
C ARG A 282 -18.88 15.89 -18.46
N LEU A 283 -17.62 16.26 -18.25
CA LEU A 283 -17.11 16.65 -16.94
C LEU A 283 -17.57 18.06 -16.56
N PRO A 284 -17.48 18.47 -15.29
CA PRO A 284 -17.80 19.84 -14.89
C PRO A 284 -16.96 20.87 -15.67
N VAL A 285 -17.57 22.01 -16.04
CA VAL A 285 -16.90 23.08 -16.80
C VAL A 285 -15.54 23.50 -16.19
N PRO A 286 -15.39 23.66 -14.86
CA PRO A 286 -14.09 24.01 -14.29
C PRO A 286 -12.97 22.99 -14.58
N VAL A 287 -13.31 21.71 -14.71
CA VAL A 287 -12.36 20.65 -15.07
C VAL A 287 -11.98 20.76 -16.53
N GLN A 288 -12.97 20.97 -17.39
CA GLN A 288 -12.74 21.12 -18.84
C GLN A 288 -11.80 22.31 -19.11
N VAL A 289 -12.11 23.48 -18.55
CA VAL A 289 -11.31 24.71 -18.70
C VAL A 289 -9.89 24.49 -18.16
N ALA A 290 -9.75 23.99 -16.92
CA ALA A 290 -8.42 23.75 -16.34
C ALA A 290 -7.58 22.74 -17.15
N PHE A 291 -8.23 21.71 -17.70
CA PHE A 291 -7.53 20.74 -18.55
C PHE A 291 -7.08 21.38 -19.88
N ILE A 292 -7.92 22.22 -20.50
CA ILE A 292 -7.58 22.95 -21.73
C ILE A 292 -6.38 23.88 -21.46
N GLU A 293 -6.45 24.72 -20.42
CA GLU A 293 -5.38 25.65 -20.04
C GLU A 293 -4.04 24.91 -19.81
N ASN A 294 -4.07 23.81 -19.05
CA ASN A 294 -2.87 23.02 -18.79
C ASN A 294 -2.34 22.37 -20.08
N SER A 295 -3.22 21.82 -20.91
CA SER A 295 -2.85 21.17 -22.17
C SER A 295 -2.29 22.16 -23.20
N GLN A 296 -2.75 23.41 -23.20
CA GLN A 296 -2.21 24.47 -24.05
C GLN A 296 -0.80 24.90 -23.61
N ARG A 297 -0.48 24.87 -22.32
CA ARG A 297 0.88 25.16 -21.83
C ARG A 297 1.88 24.06 -22.19
N GLU A 298 1.45 22.80 -22.17
CA GLU A 298 2.30 21.61 -22.38
C GLU A 298 2.00 20.93 -23.73
N MET A 299 1.78 21.72 -24.77
CA MET A 299 1.03 21.32 -25.97
C MET A 299 1.70 20.26 -26.86
N THR A 300 1.56 18.98 -26.50
CA THR A 300 1.95 17.81 -27.30
C THR A 300 1.03 17.59 -28.51
N ALA A 301 1.48 16.83 -29.51
CA ALA A 301 0.69 16.55 -30.71
C ALA A 301 -0.61 15.80 -30.39
N ASN A 302 -0.57 14.86 -29.44
CA ASN A 302 -1.74 14.10 -29.02
C ASN A 302 -2.77 14.99 -28.33
N LEU A 303 -2.32 15.87 -27.42
CA LEU A 303 -3.21 16.82 -26.76
C LEU A 303 -3.87 17.78 -27.75
N ARG A 304 -3.15 18.29 -28.75
CA ARG A 304 -3.75 19.14 -29.81
C ARG A 304 -4.88 18.44 -30.55
N LEU A 305 -4.67 17.18 -30.92
CA LEU A 305 -5.69 16.39 -31.61
C LEU A 305 -6.89 16.14 -30.70
N LEU A 306 -6.66 15.86 -29.40
CA LEU A 306 -7.75 15.70 -28.44
C LEU A 306 -8.55 17.01 -28.27
N LEU A 307 -7.88 18.15 -28.13
CA LEU A 307 -8.53 19.45 -28.03
C LEU A 307 -9.31 19.81 -29.31
N HIS A 308 -8.80 19.43 -30.48
CA HIS A 308 -9.53 19.57 -31.74
C HIS A 308 -10.84 18.77 -31.72
N ASP A 309 -10.78 17.46 -31.40
CA ASP A 309 -11.99 16.63 -31.29
C ASP A 309 -12.95 17.15 -30.20
N LEU A 310 -12.44 17.77 -29.12
CA LEU A 310 -13.27 18.39 -28.08
C LEU A 310 -14.08 19.58 -28.61
N LYS A 311 -13.55 20.37 -29.56
CA LYS A 311 -14.29 21.48 -30.19
C LYS A 311 -15.58 21.02 -30.84
N ASP A 312 -15.59 19.82 -31.41
CA ASP A 312 -16.73 19.26 -32.13
C ASP A 312 -17.84 18.78 -31.21
N VAL A 313 -17.54 18.53 -29.92
CA VAL A 313 -18.47 17.93 -28.95
C VAL A 313 -18.76 18.82 -27.73
N ALA A 314 -18.01 19.90 -27.55
CA ALA A 314 -18.22 20.86 -26.46
C ALA A 314 -19.51 21.65 -26.68
N GLN A 315 -20.31 21.80 -25.61
CA GLN A 315 -21.59 22.51 -25.65
C GLN A 315 -21.58 23.81 -24.82
N ASN A 316 -20.64 23.93 -23.87
CA ASN A 316 -20.59 25.07 -22.96
C ASN A 316 -19.80 26.23 -23.58
N LYS A 317 -20.39 27.43 -23.55
CA LYS A 317 -19.79 28.64 -24.13
C LYS A 317 -18.39 28.93 -23.58
N GLU A 318 -18.21 28.86 -22.26
CA GLU A 318 -16.91 29.08 -21.60
C GLU A 318 -15.82 28.13 -22.11
N VAL A 319 -16.17 26.86 -22.34
CA VAL A 319 -15.25 25.84 -22.87
C VAL A 319 -14.89 26.13 -24.33
N ILE A 320 -15.86 26.55 -25.13
CA ILE A 320 -15.65 26.91 -26.54
C ILE A 320 -14.78 28.17 -26.65
N GLU A 321 -14.98 29.15 -25.78
CA GLU A 321 -14.15 30.36 -25.70
C GLU A 321 -12.70 29.99 -25.37
N GLU A 322 -12.48 29.15 -24.35
CA GLU A 322 -11.13 28.70 -23.97
C GLU A 322 -10.46 27.84 -25.05
N LEU A 323 -11.21 27.01 -25.78
CA LEU A 323 -10.67 26.24 -26.90
C LEU A 323 -10.21 27.11 -28.08
N ASN A 324 -10.72 28.33 -28.17
CA ASN A 324 -10.39 29.29 -29.22
C ASN A 324 -9.48 30.43 -28.74
N SER A 325 -9.11 30.44 -27.46
CA SER A 325 -8.15 31.40 -26.91
C SER A 325 -6.78 31.19 -27.58
N PRO A 326 -6.13 32.26 -28.08
CA PRO A 326 -4.75 32.17 -28.51
C PRO A 326 -3.87 31.92 -27.27
N ASN A 327 -2.88 31.05 -27.42
CA ASN A 327 -2.00 30.60 -26.35
C ASN A 327 -1.04 31.75 -25.94
N GLU A 328 -1.50 32.70 -25.12
CA GLU A 328 -0.76 33.93 -24.77
C GLU A 328 0.43 33.70 -23.80
N SER A 329 0.60 32.48 -23.27
CA SER A 329 1.64 32.16 -22.28
C SER A 329 2.98 31.67 -22.84
N GLY A 330 3.24 31.80 -24.15
CA GLY A 330 4.51 31.41 -24.78
C GLY A 330 5.60 32.50 -24.84
N ALA A 331 5.36 33.68 -24.28
CA ALA A 331 6.31 34.80 -24.28
C ALA A 331 6.64 35.23 -22.85
N GLN A 332 7.39 34.40 -22.12
CA GLN A 332 8.22 34.78 -20.97
C GLN A 332 9.34 33.78 -20.78
#